data_AF-A0AAD7M6I8-F1
#
_entry.id   AF-A0AAD7M6I8-F1
#
_cell.length_a   1.000
_cell.length_b   1.000
_cell.length_c   1.000
_cell.angle_alpha   90.00
_cell.angle_beta   90.00
_cell.angle_gamma   90.00
#
_symmetry.space_group_name_H-M   'P 1'
#
loop_
_entity.id
_entity.type
_entity.pdbx_description
1 polymer ?
#
loop_
_entity_poly.entity_id
_entity_poly.type
_entity_poly.pdbx_seq_one_letter_code
_entity_poly.pdbx_strand_id
1 'polypeptide(L)'
;MEAVKGGSERDKSNSSPNSVISGFWKGRRITENQENSQKNRRKLAESTRDFKKVPPEEKLSLFNSLLKGYQEEVDNITKRAKFGENAFLNIYQKLCEAPDPYPALASIAEQDDKLSELESENRKMKSCRWRIKYKRLWRLSSTVGRREPENTGCFERKASESRHFVYVCLEQALQDQLRQAKGSVSNMQKIHELAQSQLFELRAQSEEERAAKQSEVNLLMDEVERAQTRLLSLEREKGVLCNQLQSANDETGSKKSDNFDSNNALENSLNAKEKIISELNMELHDIETTIANEREQHMIEIKKLKALLHDKEAALEEIKKELHARPTAKMVDDLWKKVKILVAVAYNSIEAEDWEVATSGEEMSKMESLLLDKNRKMEHDLTQLKVKISEKTSLLETTEQKIAELTAKVNEQQKLIQKLEDDILKGYSSKDRKDRRGNKAVEGEDRGATLELEKTKADNVKLYGKIHYVQDYNLEKVVSRGSKKHAEDLESGFISDVESKYKKIYEDDINPFAAFSKKERDQRYKELGFRDRITLSSGRFLLGNKYA
;
A
#
# COMPACT_ATOMS: atom_id res chain seq x y z
N MET A 1 15.92 44.98 5.36
CA MET A 1 14.90 45.69 6.15
C MET A 1 13.67 45.79 5.27
N GLU A 2 12.68 44.93 5.50
CA GLU A 2 11.27 45.20 5.22
C GLU A 2 10.49 44.09 5.92
N ALA A 3 9.88 44.49 7.04
CA ALA A 3 9.16 43.60 7.94
C ALA A 3 7.72 43.49 7.45
N VAL A 4 7.32 42.31 7.00
CA VAL A 4 5.92 42.00 6.68
C VAL A 4 5.17 41.79 8.00
N LYS A 5 4.33 42.77 8.36
CA LYS A 5 3.31 42.68 9.40
C LYS A 5 2.25 41.65 9.00
N GLY A 6 2.33 40.45 9.56
CA GLY A 6 1.20 39.52 9.63
C GLY A 6 0.39 39.80 10.89
N GLY A 7 -0.81 40.38 10.74
CA GLY A 7 -1.75 40.57 11.83
C GLY A 7 -2.29 39.22 12.31
N SER A 8 -1.96 38.87 13.56
CA SER A 8 -2.61 37.79 14.29
C SER A 8 -3.81 38.38 15.02
N GLU A 9 -4.99 38.30 14.41
CA GLU A 9 -6.25 38.39 15.16
C GLU A 9 -6.39 37.09 15.95
N ARG A 10 -5.87 37.11 17.18
CA ARG A 10 -6.27 36.16 18.22
C ARG A 10 -7.66 36.58 18.69
N ASP A 11 -8.68 35.96 18.13
CA ASP A 11 -9.94 35.82 18.85
C ASP A 11 -9.67 34.98 20.09
N LYS A 12 -9.50 35.68 21.21
CA LYS A 12 -9.53 35.11 22.55
C LYS A 12 -10.94 34.58 22.77
N SER A 13 -11.15 33.30 22.48
CA SER A 13 -12.27 32.54 23.04
C SER A 13 -12.09 32.48 24.56
N ASN A 14 -12.62 33.52 25.22
CA ASN A 14 -12.76 33.59 26.67
C ASN A 14 -13.84 32.59 27.12
N SER A 15 -13.60 31.28 26.97
CA SER A 15 -14.33 30.30 27.77
C SER A 15 -13.72 30.32 29.17
N SER A 16 -14.28 31.19 30.02
CA SER A 16 -13.86 31.27 31.42
C SER A 16 -13.93 29.88 32.07
N PRO A 17 -12.87 29.41 32.76
CA PRO A 17 -12.85 28.13 33.49
C PRO A 17 -14.02 27.99 34.47
N ASN A 18 -14.58 29.13 34.90
CA ASN A 18 -15.74 29.24 35.79
C ASN A 18 -17.01 28.56 35.27
N SER A 19 -17.21 28.40 33.94
CA SER A 19 -18.43 27.80 33.38
C SER A 19 -18.48 26.28 33.59
N VAL A 20 -17.38 25.59 33.27
CA VAL A 20 -17.23 24.14 33.46
C VAL A 20 -17.26 23.78 34.94
N ILE A 21 -16.58 24.61 35.76
CA ILE A 21 -16.59 24.49 37.21
C ILE A 21 -18.04 24.64 37.73
N SER A 22 -18.79 25.66 37.30
CA SER A 22 -20.21 25.86 37.67
C SER A 22 -21.11 24.67 37.33
N GLY A 23 -20.96 24.08 36.14
CA GLY A 23 -21.72 22.88 35.74
C GLY A 23 -21.42 21.67 36.63
N PHE A 24 -20.15 21.45 36.95
CA PHE A 24 -19.69 20.41 37.86
C PHE A 24 -20.26 20.57 39.29
N TRP A 25 -20.27 21.81 39.81
CA TRP A 25 -20.89 22.11 41.11
C TRP A 25 -22.40 21.91 41.13
N LYS A 26 -23.11 22.22 40.03
CA LYS A 26 -24.56 21.98 39.93
C LYS A 26 -24.90 20.49 39.86
N GLY A 27 -24.15 19.70 39.08
CA GLY A 27 -24.33 18.24 38.98
C GLY A 27 -24.14 17.55 40.33
N ARG A 28 -23.07 17.91 41.06
CA ARG A 28 -22.80 17.38 42.41
C ARG A 28 -23.95 17.64 43.40
N ARG A 29 -24.57 18.82 43.32
CA ARG A 29 -25.72 19.18 44.16
C ARG A 29 -27.00 18.41 43.81
N ILE A 30 -27.18 18.01 42.54
CA ILE A 30 -28.31 17.16 42.14
C ILE A 30 -28.18 15.78 42.78
N THR A 31 -26.97 15.20 42.73
CA THR A 31 -26.67 13.89 43.34
C THR A 31 -26.85 13.94 44.86
N GLU A 32 -26.36 14.99 45.52
CA GLU A 32 -26.49 15.18 46.96
C GLU A 32 -27.96 15.35 47.40
N ASN A 33 -28.76 16.09 46.64
CA ASN A 33 -30.20 16.23 46.89
C ASN A 33 -30.96 14.90 46.67
N GLN A 34 -30.49 14.06 45.75
CA GLN A 34 -31.07 12.72 45.54
C GLN A 34 -30.76 11.79 46.71
N GLU A 35 -29.52 11.78 47.18
CA GLU A 35 -29.10 10.98 48.33
C GLU A 35 -29.81 11.41 49.63
N ASN A 36 -29.95 12.72 49.85
CA ASN A 36 -30.65 13.26 51.03
C ASN A 36 -32.14 12.88 51.06
N SER A 37 -32.84 12.91 49.92
CA SER A 37 -34.24 12.46 49.87
C SER A 37 -34.36 10.95 50.09
N GLN A 38 -33.41 10.14 49.62
CA GLN A 38 -33.41 8.71 49.95
C GLN A 38 -33.20 8.46 51.45
N LYS A 39 -32.28 9.21 52.09
CA LYS A 39 -32.06 9.14 53.54
C LYS A 39 -33.29 9.58 54.33
N ASN A 40 -33.93 10.69 53.95
CA ASN A 40 -35.14 11.18 54.62
C ASN A 40 -36.32 10.22 54.45
N ARG A 41 -36.50 9.64 53.26
CA ARG A 41 -37.51 8.61 53.00
C ARG A 41 -37.33 7.38 53.89
N ARG A 42 -36.09 6.91 54.08
CA ARG A 42 -35.77 5.80 54.99
C ARG A 42 -36.09 6.15 56.44
N LYS A 43 -35.69 7.35 56.91
CA LYS A 43 -36.01 7.84 58.26
C LYS A 43 -37.52 7.94 58.50
N LEU A 44 -38.29 8.45 57.53
CA LEU A 44 -39.75 8.51 57.62
C LEU A 44 -40.39 7.13 57.68
N ALA A 45 -39.91 6.17 56.88
CA ALA A 45 -40.38 4.79 56.94
C ALA A 45 -40.12 4.15 58.31
N GLU A 46 -38.96 4.40 58.90
CA GLU A 46 -38.61 3.95 60.25
C GLU A 46 -39.50 4.61 61.32
N SER A 47 -39.63 5.94 61.31
CA SER A 47 -40.50 6.67 62.24
C SER A 47 -41.97 6.26 62.12
N THR A 48 -42.44 5.92 60.92
CA THR A 48 -43.82 5.42 60.69
C THR A 48 -44.00 4.01 61.21
N ARG A 49 -42.99 3.15 61.05
CA ARG A 49 -42.96 1.80 61.60
C ARG A 49 -42.96 1.84 63.13
N ASP A 50 -42.18 2.74 63.73
CA ASP A 50 -42.08 2.87 65.18
C ASP A 50 -43.34 3.47 65.77
N PHE A 51 -43.94 4.48 65.12
CA PHE A 51 -45.26 5.00 65.47
C PHE A 51 -46.36 3.92 65.49
N LYS A 52 -46.30 2.95 64.57
CA LYS A 52 -47.26 1.83 64.51
C LYS A 52 -47.16 0.90 65.73
N LYS A 53 -45.97 0.79 66.35
CA LYS A 53 -45.70 -0.10 67.50
C LYS A 53 -46.07 0.51 68.86
N VAL A 54 -46.26 1.83 68.92
CA VAL A 54 -46.56 2.57 70.16
C VAL A 54 -48.00 2.29 70.64
N PRO A 55 -48.27 2.15 71.95
CA PRO A 55 -49.63 1.98 72.48
C PRO A 55 -50.53 3.20 72.21
N PRO A 56 -51.87 3.02 72.13
CA PRO A 56 -52.80 4.05 71.67
C PRO A 56 -52.80 5.34 72.50
N GLU A 57 -52.45 5.28 73.78
CA GLU A 57 -52.38 6.43 74.69
C GLU A 57 -51.21 7.38 74.35
N GLU A 58 -50.10 6.84 73.84
CA GLU A 58 -48.89 7.61 73.52
C GLU A 58 -48.85 8.07 72.05
N LYS A 59 -49.65 7.46 71.16
CA LYS A 59 -49.71 7.82 69.73
C LYS A 59 -50.05 9.29 69.47
N LEU A 60 -50.95 9.87 70.26
CA LEU A 60 -51.33 11.28 70.09
C LEU A 60 -50.14 12.23 70.31
N SER A 61 -49.19 11.87 71.18
CA SER A 61 -48.01 12.68 71.46
C SER A 61 -46.99 12.69 70.31
N LEU A 62 -46.85 11.56 69.60
CA LEU A 62 -45.88 11.39 68.51
C LEU A 62 -46.43 11.78 67.13
N PHE A 63 -47.75 11.85 66.98
CA PHE A 63 -48.41 12.11 65.69
C PHE A 63 -47.98 13.46 65.08
N ASN A 64 -47.90 14.52 65.90
CA ASN A 64 -47.49 15.84 65.44
C ASN A 64 -46.05 15.86 64.90
N SER A 65 -45.14 15.11 65.53
CA SER A 65 -43.76 14.99 65.06
C SER A 65 -43.68 14.23 63.73
N LEU A 66 -44.45 13.15 63.59
CA LEU A 66 -44.49 12.35 62.36
C LEU A 66 -45.09 13.15 61.20
N LEU A 67 -46.21 13.84 61.44
CA LEU A 67 -46.86 14.69 60.44
C LEU A 67 -45.93 15.80 59.96
N LYS A 68 -45.21 16.44 60.88
CA LYS A 68 -44.22 17.47 60.53
C LYS A 68 -43.06 16.91 59.71
N GLY A 69 -42.60 15.70 60.01
CA GLY A 69 -41.59 15.01 59.20
C GLY A 69 -42.06 14.74 57.77
N TYR A 70 -43.31 14.30 57.59
CA TYR A 70 -43.90 14.11 56.27
C TYR A 70 -44.05 15.43 55.50
N GLN A 71 -44.48 16.51 56.18
CA GLN A 71 -44.59 17.84 55.60
C GLN A 71 -43.22 18.37 55.12
N GLU A 72 -42.19 18.25 55.95
CA GLU A 72 -40.83 18.67 55.62
C GLU A 72 -40.26 17.89 54.42
N GLU A 73 -40.52 16.58 54.31
CA GLU A 73 -40.06 15.81 53.15
C GLU A 73 -40.81 16.17 51.87
N VAL A 74 -42.13 16.44 51.94
CA VAL A 74 -42.89 16.94 50.79
C VAL A 74 -42.30 18.27 50.31
N ASP A 75 -42.05 19.22 51.22
CA ASP A 75 -41.42 20.51 50.89
C ASP A 75 -40.02 20.33 50.29
N ASN A 76 -39.22 19.41 50.81
CA ASN A 76 -37.88 19.11 50.31
C ASN A 76 -37.92 18.49 48.91
N ILE A 77 -38.88 17.59 48.64
CA ILE A 77 -39.09 17.01 47.31
C ILE A 77 -39.50 18.10 46.32
N THR A 78 -40.40 19.01 46.69
CA THR A 78 -40.81 20.13 45.85
C THR A 78 -39.64 21.07 45.55
N LYS A 79 -38.80 21.38 46.54
CA LYS A 79 -37.58 22.20 46.34
C LYS A 79 -36.58 21.50 45.41
N ARG A 80 -36.40 20.19 45.56
CA ARG A 80 -35.51 19.40 44.69
C ARG A 80 -36.00 19.38 43.25
N ALA A 81 -37.31 19.16 43.04
CA ALA A 81 -37.90 19.16 41.70
C ALA A 81 -37.66 20.50 40.99
N LYS A 82 -37.97 21.63 41.67
CA LYS A 82 -37.71 22.97 41.15
C LYS A 82 -36.24 23.22 40.84
N PHE A 83 -35.33 22.73 41.70
CA PHE A 83 -33.89 22.85 41.45
C PHE A 83 -33.43 22.05 40.23
N GLY A 84 -33.93 20.82 40.08
CA GLY A 84 -33.63 19.95 38.93
C GLY A 84 -34.15 20.53 37.61
N GLU A 85 -35.40 20.97 37.58
CA GLU A 85 -36.02 21.62 36.43
C GLU A 85 -35.25 22.88 36.00
N ASN A 86 -34.89 23.73 36.96
CA ASN A 86 -34.14 24.95 36.67
C ASN A 86 -32.71 24.66 36.20
N ALA A 87 -32.03 23.65 36.79
CA ALA A 87 -30.73 23.21 36.32
C ALA A 87 -30.77 22.67 34.89
N PHE A 88 -31.80 21.88 34.56
CA PHE A 88 -32.03 21.36 33.22
C PHE A 88 -32.28 22.50 32.22
N LEU A 89 -33.21 23.41 32.51
CA LEU A 89 -33.53 24.55 31.65
C LEU A 89 -32.31 25.44 31.41
N ASN A 90 -31.47 25.64 32.43
CA ASN A 90 -30.24 26.42 32.31
C ASN A 90 -29.25 25.79 31.32
N ILE A 91 -29.08 24.46 31.36
CA ILE A 91 -28.20 23.73 30.43
C ILE A 91 -28.82 23.75 29.03
N TYR A 92 -30.12 23.46 28.92
CA TYR A 92 -30.85 23.46 27.66
C TYR A 92 -30.74 24.81 26.95
N GLN A 93 -30.96 25.92 27.66
CA GLN A 93 -30.80 27.26 27.13
C GLN A 93 -29.37 27.50 26.63
N LYS A 94 -28.35 27.09 27.38
CA LYS A 94 -26.94 27.26 26.98
C LYS A 94 -26.58 26.41 25.75
N LEU A 95 -27.20 25.25 25.59
CA LEU A 95 -27.02 24.39 24.43
C LEU A 95 -27.70 24.97 23.19
N CYS A 96 -28.89 25.56 23.33
CA CYS A 96 -29.60 26.23 22.25
C CYS A 96 -28.97 27.56 21.83
N GLU A 97 -28.32 28.28 22.77
CA GLU A 97 -27.58 29.52 22.50
C GLU A 97 -26.18 29.27 21.91
N ALA A 98 -25.70 28.02 21.91
CA ALA A 98 -24.36 27.70 21.40
C ALA A 98 -24.31 27.88 19.87
N PRO A 99 -23.29 28.57 19.33
CA PRO A 99 -23.09 28.67 17.88
C PRO A 99 -22.94 27.28 17.26
N ASP A 100 -23.34 27.14 16.00
CA ASP A 100 -23.11 25.94 15.21
C ASP A 100 -21.62 25.53 15.28
N PRO A 101 -21.29 24.28 15.69
CA PRO A 101 -19.91 23.81 15.75
C PRO A 101 -19.27 23.56 14.37
N TYR A 102 -20.07 23.43 13.31
CA TYR A 102 -19.57 23.07 11.98
C TYR A 102 -18.51 24.02 11.43
N PRO A 103 -18.67 25.37 11.46
CA PRO A 103 -17.67 26.30 10.94
C PRO A 103 -16.33 26.23 11.68
N ALA A 104 -16.35 26.01 13.00
CA ALA A 104 -15.13 25.86 13.80
C ALA A 104 -14.40 24.56 13.45
N LEU A 105 -15.13 23.45 13.29
CA LEU A 105 -14.57 22.16 12.88
C LEU A 105 -14.04 22.20 11.45
N ALA A 106 -14.76 22.85 10.52
CA ALA A 106 -14.32 23.03 9.15
C ALA A 106 -13.03 23.85 9.08
N SER A 107 -12.93 24.94 9.84
CA SER A 107 -11.69 25.73 9.90
C SER A 107 -10.51 24.96 10.47
N ILE A 108 -10.72 24.06 11.44
CA ILE A 108 -9.65 23.21 11.99
C ILE A 108 -9.21 22.19 10.94
N ALA A 109 -10.15 21.54 10.25
CA ALA A 109 -9.84 20.60 9.17
C ALA A 109 -9.04 21.28 8.05
N GLU A 110 -9.42 22.49 7.63
CA GLU A 110 -8.68 23.26 6.64
C GLU A 110 -7.27 23.66 7.12
N GLN A 111 -7.08 23.91 8.42
CA GLN A 111 -5.76 24.19 8.99
C GLN A 111 -4.88 22.94 9.03
N ASP A 112 -5.45 21.77 9.35
CA ASP A 112 -4.74 20.50 9.34
C ASP A 112 -4.29 20.11 7.92
N ASP A 113 -5.14 20.32 6.91
CA ASP A 113 -4.79 20.11 5.50
C ASP A 113 -3.62 21.03 5.08
N LYS A 114 -3.69 22.32 5.44
CA LYS A 114 -2.60 23.27 5.18
C LYS A 114 -1.30 22.89 5.90
N LEU A 115 -1.38 22.39 7.13
CA LEU A 115 -0.21 21.92 7.87
C LEU A 115 0.41 20.70 7.20
N SER A 116 -0.41 19.74 6.77
CA SER A 116 0.04 18.54 6.04
C SER A 116 0.73 18.90 4.72
N GLU A 117 0.16 19.85 3.95
CA GLU A 117 0.78 20.36 2.72
C GLU A 117 2.13 21.02 3.00
N LEU A 118 2.21 21.93 3.98
CA LEU A 118 3.45 22.61 4.38
C LEU A 118 4.51 21.61 4.86
N GLU A 119 4.13 20.58 5.60
CA GLU A 119 5.06 19.51 6.00
C GLU A 119 5.62 18.76 4.78
N SER A 120 4.76 18.45 3.81
CA SER A 120 5.16 17.76 2.58
C SER A 120 6.14 18.60 1.77
N GLU A 121 5.90 19.90 1.66
CA GLU A 121 6.78 20.85 0.98
C GLU A 121 8.10 21.01 1.72
N ASN A 122 8.08 21.08 3.05
CA ASN A 122 9.29 21.17 3.86
C ASN A 122 10.15 19.91 3.72
N ARG A 123 9.54 18.72 3.65
CA ARG A 123 10.24 17.46 3.33
C ARG A 123 10.86 17.51 1.93
N LYS A 124 10.13 17.97 0.92
CA LYS A 124 10.64 18.15 -0.46
C LYS A 124 11.79 19.14 -0.51
N MET A 125 11.66 20.30 0.13
CA MET A 125 12.70 21.33 0.17
C MET A 125 13.96 20.83 0.89
N LYS A 126 13.82 20.09 2.01
CA LYS A 126 14.95 19.42 2.67
C LYS A 126 15.65 18.46 1.71
N SER A 127 14.92 17.61 0.99
CA SER A 127 15.48 16.68 0.00
C SER A 127 16.21 17.41 -1.13
N CYS A 128 15.63 18.47 -1.69
CA CYS A 128 16.27 19.30 -2.71
C CYS A 128 17.55 19.97 -2.20
N ARG A 129 17.52 20.51 -0.98
CA ARG A 129 18.68 21.14 -0.33
C ARG A 129 19.81 20.12 -0.11
N TRP A 130 19.48 18.90 0.31
CA TRP A 130 20.43 17.78 0.40
C TRP A 130 21.02 17.43 -0.97
N ARG A 131 20.19 17.34 -2.02
CA ARG A 131 20.63 17.04 -3.39
C ARG A 131 21.59 18.11 -3.94
N ILE A 132 21.30 19.38 -3.70
CA ILE A 132 22.18 20.50 -4.09
C ILE A 132 23.48 20.47 -3.30
N LYS A 133 23.42 20.27 -1.96
CA LYS A 133 24.60 20.15 -1.11
C LYS A 133 25.50 19.00 -1.56
N TYR A 134 24.92 17.84 -1.87
CA TYR A 134 25.62 16.67 -2.38
C TYR A 134 26.29 16.95 -3.73
N LYS A 135 25.57 17.54 -4.71
CA LYS A 135 26.15 17.93 -6.00
C LYS A 135 27.30 18.93 -5.85
N ARG A 136 27.19 19.88 -4.91
CA ARG A 136 28.23 20.87 -4.62
C ARG A 136 29.46 20.21 -3.98
N LEU A 137 29.26 19.31 -3.03
CA LEU A 137 30.33 18.54 -2.40
C LEU A 137 31.04 17.64 -3.42
N TRP A 138 30.27 16.97 -4.29
CA TRP A 138 30.81 16.16 -5.38
C TRP A 138 31.67 16.99 -6.34
N ARG A 139 31.15 18.14 -6.81
CA ARG A 139 31.89 19.05 -7.68
C ARG A 139 33.15 19.61 -7.01
N LEU A 140 33.07 19.93 -5.72
CA LEU A 140 34.22 20.39 -4.95
C LEU A 140 35.27 19.27 -4.83
N SER A 141 34.85 18.04 -4.51
CA SER A 141 35.73 16.87 -4.45
C SER A 141 36.43 16.60 -5.79
N SER A 142 35.70 16.71 -6.92
CA SER A 142 36.26 16.50 -8.26
C SER A 142 37.19 17.62 -8.75
N THR A 143 37.05 18.84 -8.23
CA THR A 143 37.93 19.99 -8.58
C THR A 143 39.16 20.04 -7.68
N VAL A 144 39.01 19.69 -6.41
CA VAL A 144 40.08 19.53 -5.43
C VAL A 144 41.00 18.37 -5.81
N GLY A 145 40.47 17.24 -6.28
CA GLY A 145 41.27 16.13 -6.83
C GLY A 145 42.00 16.41 -8.16
N ARG A 146 41.77 17.58 -8.77
CA ARG A 146 42.37 17.97 -10.07
C ARG A 146 43.39 19.11 -9.94
N ARG A 147 43.60 19.70 -8.75
CA ARG A 147 44.43 20.91 -8.58
C ARG A 147 45.65 20.81 -7.66
N GLU A 148 45.95 19.70 -6.99
CA GLU A 148 47.18 19.62 -6.17
C GLU A 148 47.87 18.26 -6.22
N PRO A 149 49.19 18.24 -6.51
CA PRO A 149 50.09 17.18 -6.07
C PRO A 149 50.98 17.57 -4.86
N GLU A 150 50.86 18.77 -4.26
CA GLU A 150 51.85 19.25 -3.26
C GLU A 150 51.38 19.36 -1.78
N ASN A 151 50.10 19.17 -1.42
CA ASN A 151 49.68 19.08 -0.01
C ASN A 151 48.95 17.78 0.35
N THR A 152 49.60 16.63 0.21
CA THR A 152 49.05 15.32 0.60
C THR A 152 48.58 15.30 2.08
N GLY A 153 49.32 15.93 3.00
CA GLY A 153 48.96 15.95 4.42
C GLY A 153 47.79 16.87 4.83
N CYS A 154 47.44 17.90 4.04
CA CYS A 154 46.30 18.78 4.30
C CYS A 154 45.00 18.19 3.74
N PHE A 155 45.10 17.48 2.61
CA PHE A 155 43.98 16.74 2.01
C PHE A 155 43.57 15.54 2.85
N GLU A 156 44.52 14.79 3.40
CA GLU A 156 44.21 13.69 4.32
C GLU A 156 43.50 14.17 5.59
N ARG A 157 43.90 15.34 6.13
CA ARG A 157 43.23 15.97 7.27
C ARG A 157 41.80 16.42 6.94
N LYS A 158 41.58 17.15 5.83
CA LYS A 158 40.23 17.59 5.44
C LYS A 158 39.33 16.43 5.02
N ALA A 159 39.89 15.38 4.42
CA ALA A 159 39.16 14.17 4.05
C ALA A 159 38.83 13.29 5.28
N SER A 160 39.69 13.26 6.30
CA SER A 160 39.39 12.59 7.58
C SER A 160 38.37 13.38 8.40
N GLU A 161 38.46 14.71 8.46
CA GLU A 161 37.45 15.59 9.07
C GLU A 161 36.07 15.46 8.38
N SER A 162 36.05 15.41 7.04
CA SER A 162 34.81 15.22 6.28
C SER A 162 34.21 13.83 6.51
N ARG A 163 35.04 12.79 6.58
CA ARG A 163 34.59 11.43 6.95
C ARG A 163 34.03 11.40 8.36
N HIS A 164 34.75 11.97 9.33
CA HIS A 164 34.31 12.06 10.72
C HIS A 164 32.99 12.81 10.86
N PHE A 165 32.82 13.93 10.13
CA PHE A 165 31.55 14.67 10.11
C PHE A 165 30.38 13.84 9.56
N VAL A 166 30.59 13.07 8.48
CA VAL A 166 29.55 12.17 7.94
C VAL A 166 29.23 11.06 8.93
N TYR A 167 30.23 10.45 9.58
CA TYR A 167 30.02 9.45 10.62
C TYR A 167 29.22 10.01 11.80
N VAL A 168 29.58 11.19 12.32
CA VAL A 168 28.85 11.85 13.42
C VAL A 168 27.42 12.20 13.03
N CYS A 169 27.18 12.67 11.80
CA CYS A 169 25.81 12.91 11.31
C CYS A 169 25.00 11.62 11.16
N LEU A 170 25.62 10.52 10.70
CA LEU A 170 24.96 9.22 10.61
C LEU A 170 24.62 8.67 12.00
N GLU A 171 25.56 8.79 12.95
CA GLU A 171 25.38 8.41 14.34
C GLU A 171 24.24 9.20 15.00
N GLN A 172 24.19 10.52 14.80
CA GLN A 172 23.08 11.35 15.28
C GLN A 172 21.73 10.96 14.66
N ALA A 173 21.69 10.66 13.36
CA ALA A 173 20.45 10.24 12.68
C ALA A 173 19.96 8.88 13.20
N LEU A 174 20.87 7.93 13.43
CA LEU A 174 20.56 6.63 14.04
C LEU A 174 20.09 6.80 15.49
N GLN A 175 20.71 7.71 16.23
CA GLN A 175 20.34 8.01 17.62
C GLN A 175 18.95 8.66 17.71
N ASP A 176 18.62 9.57 16.79
CA ASP A 176 17.29 10.17 16.69
C ASP A 176 16.22 9.13 16.28
N GLN A 177 16.52 8.23 15.33
CA GLN A 177 15.61 7.12 14.99
C GLN A 177 15.39 6.19 16.17
N LEU A 178 16.45 5.85 16.91
CA LEU A 178 16.37 5.01 18.09
C LEU A 178 15.58 5.70 19.21
N ARG A 179 15.73 7.02 19.39
CA ARG A 179 14.93 7.81 20.33
C ARG A 179 13.45 7.82 19.92
N GLN A 180 13.16 7.99 18.64
CA GLN A 180 11.79 7.98 18.12
C GLN A 180 11.14 6.60 18.28
N ALA A 181 11.85 5.52 17.95
CA ALA A 181 11.38 4.15 18.14
C ALA A 181 11.11 3.86 19.62
N LYS A 182 12.04 4.24 20.51
CA LYS A 182 11.84 4.12 21.97
C LYS A 182 10.63 4.93 22.47
N GLY A 183 10.45 6.15 21.96
CA GLY A 183 9.29 6.98 22.28
C GLY A 183 7.97 6.34 21.82
N SER A 184 7.94 5.78 20.62
CA SER A 184 6.78 5.06 20.09
C SER A 184 6.44 3.82 20.92
N VAL A 185 7.45 3.03 21.31
CA VAL A 185 7.27 1.85 22.16
C VAL A 185 6.74 2.25 23.54
N SER A 186 7.31 3.29 24.15
CA SER A 186 6.81 3.81 25.45
C SER A 186 5.36 4.30 25.35
N ASN A 187 5.00 4.96 24.24
CA ASN A 187 3.62 5.39 24.02
C ASN A 187 2.66 4.20 23.86
N MET A 188 3.06 3.17 23.09
CA MET A 188 2.28 1.94 22.96
C MET A 188 2.13 1.20 24.30
N GLN A 189 3.17 1.17 25.13
CA GLN A 189 3.10 0.61 26.48
C GLN A 189 2.09 1.34 27.36
N LYS A 190 2.12 2.68 27.38
CA LYS A 190 1.15 3.49 28.15
C LYS A 190 -0.28 3.26 27.69
N ILE A 191 -0.52 3.19 26.37
CA ILE A 191 -1.86 2.91 25.82
C ILE A 191 -2.29 1.49 26.20
N HIS A 192 -1.38 0.53 26.16
CA HIS A 192 -1.66 -0.84 26.57
C HIS A 192 -2.01 -0.94 28.07
N GLU A 193 -1.26 -0.27 28.94
CA GLU A 193 -1.55 -0.20 30.38
C GLU A 193 -2.92 0.44 30.65
N LEU A 194 -3.26 1.54 29.96
CA LEU A 194 -4.57 2.19 30.06
C LEU A 194 -5.71 1.29 29.56
N ALA A 195 -5.52 0.61 28.43
CA ALA A 195 -6.52 -0.33 27.92
C ALA A 195 -6.70 -1.51 28.88
N GLN A 196 -5.61 -2.00 29.47
CA GLN A 196 -5.63 -3.08 30.44
C GLN A 196 -6.36 -2.67 31.73
N SER A 197 -6.12 -1.47 32.25
CA SER A 197 -6.83 -0.97 33.43
C SER A 197 -8.33 -0.82 33.17
N GLN A 198 -8.72 -0.31 32.00
CA GLN A 198 -10.13 -0.22 31.59
C GLN A 198 -10.79 -1.60 31.49
N LEU A 199 -10.09 -2.60 30.94
CA LEU A 199 -10.61 -3.98 30.90
C LEU A 199 -10.79 -4.58 32.29
N PHE A 200 -9.87 -4.30 33.23
CA PHE A 200 -10.03 -4.73 34.63
C PHE A 200 -11.22 -4.05 35.30
N GLU A 201 -11.43 -2.75 35.10
CA GLU A 201 -12.58 -2.02 35.64
C GLU A 201 -13.91 -2.57 35.09
N LEU A 202 -14.01 -2.78 33.77
CA LEU A 202 -15.20 -3.36 33.14
C LEU A 202 -15.48 -4.78 33.65
N ARG A 203 -14.43 -5.59 33.84
CA ARG A 203 -14.57 -6.92 34.42
C ARG A 203 -15.07 -6.86 35.86
N ALA A 204 -14.52 -5.97 36.68
CA ALA A 204 -14.95 -5.79 38.06
C ALA A 204 -16.44 -5.37 38.13
N GLN A 205 -16.85 -4.41 37.30
CA GLN A 205 -18.26 -3.97 37.21
C GLN A 205 -19.18 -5.11 36.76
N SER A 206 -18.76 -5.91 35.77
CA SER A 206 -19.53 -7.06 35.31
C SER A 206 -19.67 -8.14 36.39
N GLU A 207 -18.60 -8.41 37.15
CA GLU A 207 -18.62 -9.36 38.26
C GLU A 207 -19.51 -8.87 39.41
N GLU A 208 -19.48 -7.56 39.71
CA GLU A 208 -20.36 -6.92 40.69
C GLU A 208 -21.83 -6.98 40.27
N GLU A 209 -22.16 -6.64 39.01
CA GLU A 209 -23.52 -6.72 38.48
C GLU A 209 -24.04 -8.16 38.49
N ARG A 210 -23.19 -9.13 38.12
CA ARG A 210 -23.53 -10.55 38.19
C ARG A 210 -23.82 -10.99 39.63
N ALA A 211 -23.02 -10.53 40.60
CA ALA A 211 -23.26 -10.81 42.02
C ALA A 211 -24.56 -10.17 42.52
N ALA A 212 -24.84 -8.92 42.14
CA ALA A 212 -26.08 -8.23 42.47
C ALA A 212 -27.31 -8.96 41.89
N LYS A 213 -27.27 -9.32 40.60
CA LYS A 213 -28.32 -10.12 39.96
C LYS A 213 -28.52 -11.48 40.63
N GLN A 214 -27.44 -12.16 41.00
CA GLN A 214 -27.53 -13.42 41.75
C GLN A 214 -28.21 -13.23 43.11
N SER A 215 -27.90 -12.14 43.82
CA SER A 215 -28.55 -11.82 45.09
C SER A 215 -30.04 -11.52 44.93
N GLU A 216 -30.42 -10.83 43.85
CA GLU A 216 -31.82 -10.56 43.51
C GLU A 216 -32.58 -11.85 43.19
N VAL A 217 -31.98 -12.74 42.39
CA VAL A 217 -32.56 -14.06 42.10
C VAL A 217 -32.77 -14.87 43.39
N ASN A 218 -31.79 -14.88 44.30
CA ASN A 218 -31.94 -15.59 45.58
C ASN A 218 -33.09 -14.99 46.42
N LEU A 219 -33.21 -13.66 46.47
CA LEU A 219 -34.29 -13.00 47.22
C LEU A 219 -35.67 -13.29 46.60
N LEU A 220 -35.76 -13.32 45.27
CA LEU A 220 -36.98 -13.72 44.56
C LEU A 220 -37.32 -15.19 44.79
N MET A 221 -36.33 -16.09 44.82
CA MET A 221 -36.56 -17.49 45.19
C MET A 221 -37.12 -17.59 46.62
N ASP A 222 -36.55 -16.86 47.59
CA ASP A 222 -37.07 -16.82 48.97
C ASP A 222 -38.50 -16.27 49.04
N GLU A 223 -38.85 -15.27 48.21
CA GLU A 223 -40.20 -14.72 48.13
C GLU A 223 -41.19 -15.73 47.55
N VAL A 224 -40.78 -16.45 46.50
CA VAL A 224 -41.57 -17.53 45.89
C VAL A 224 -41.81 -18.64 46.92
N GLU A 225 -40.80 -19.08 47.65
CA GLU A 225 -40.94 -20.09 48.70
C GLU A 225 -41.88 -19.63 49.83
N ARG A 226 -41.77 -18.37 50.27
CA ARG A 226 -42.69 -17.79 51.26
C ARG A 226 -44.12 -17.69 50.75
N ALA A 227 -44.31 -17.28 49.50
CA ALA A 227 -45.64 -17.21 48.87
C ALA A 227 -46.26 -18.61 48.71
N GLN A 228 -45.48 -19.61 48.28
CA GLN A 228 -45.90 -21.01 48.21
C GLN A 228 -46.32 -21.55 49.58
N THR A 229 -45.52 -21.27 50.62
CA THR A 229 -45.85 -21.68 51.99
C THR A 229 -47.18 -21.08 52.48
N ARG A 230 -47.42 -19.80 52.17
CA ARG A 230 -48.67 -19.11 52.51
C ARG A 230 -49.87 -19.61 51.69
N LEU A 231 -49.65 -19.94 50.42
CA LEU A 231 -50.69 -20.51 49.58
C LEU A 231 -51.13 -21.88 50.14
N LEU A 232 -50.18 -22.74 50.49
CA LEU A 232 -50.45 -24.03 51.13
C LEU A 232 -51.15 -23.88 52.50
N SER A 233 -50.91 -22.82 53.26
CA SER A 233 -51.65 -22.59 54.52
C SER A 233 -53.09 -22.15 54.25
N LEU A 234 -53.30 -21.24 53.30
CA LEU A 234 -54.64 -20.78 52.90
C LEU A 234 -55.48 -21.89 52.27
N GLU A 235 -54.88 -22.77 51.48
CA GLU A 235 -55.57 -23.95 50.93
C GLU A 235 -56.07 -24.89 52.03
N ARG A 236 -55.26 -25.10 53.08
CA ARG A 236 -55.69 -25.88 54.26
C ARG A 236 -56.82 -25.19 55.01
N GLU A 237 -56.72 -23.88 55.26
CA GLU A 237 -57.77 -23.10 55.91
C GLU A 237 -59.08 -23.12 55.12
N LYS A 238 -59.00 -22.95 53.79
CA LYS A 238 -60.16 -23.07 52.89
C LYS A 238 -60.81 -24.45 53.01
N GLY A 239 -60.02 -25.52 53.05
CA GLY A 239 -60.54 -26.88 53.28
C GLY A 239 -61.31 -27.01 54.60
N VAL A 240 -60.78 -26.43 55.69
CA VAL A 240 -61.44 -26.42 56.99
C VAL A 240 -62.75 -25.61 56.96
N LEU A 241 -62.73 -24.41 56.37
CA LEU A 241 -63.91 -23.56 56.24
C LEU A 241 -65.00 -24.19 55.36
N CYS A 242 -64.63 -24.86 54.27
CA CYS A 242 -65.57 -25.61 53.45
C CYS A 242 -66.26 -26.72 54.26
N ASN A 243 -65.51 -27.46 55.08
CA ASN A 243 -66.08 -28.49 55.95
C ASN A 243 -67.04 -27.87 56.99
N GLN A 244 -66.70 -26.71 57.57
CA GLN A 244 -67.55 -25.99 58.51
C GLN A 244 -68.84 -25.46 57.85
N LEU A 245 -68.75 -24.89 56.65
CA LEU A 245 -69.92 -24.41 55.90
C LEU A 245 -70.85 -25.55 55.50
N GLN A 246 -70.30 -26.70 55.11
CA GLN A 246 -71.11 -27.87 54.79
C GLN A 246 -71.88 -28.37 56.03
N SER A 247 -71.24 -28.38 57.21
CA SER A 247 -71.92 -28.70 58.46
C SER A 247 -72.95 -27.64 58.91
N ALA A 248 -72.74 -26.37 58.58
CA ALA A 248 -73.68 -25.30 58.92
C ALA A 248 -74.88 -25.25 57.96
N ASN A 249 -74.68 -25.59 56.68
CA ASN A 249 -75.73 -25.66 55.67
C ASN A 249 -76.74 -26.79 55.94
N ASP A 250 -76.32 -27.86 56.62
CA ASP A 250 -77.23 -28.91 57.10
C ASP A 250 -78.15 -28.44 58.25
N GLU A 251 -77.83 -27.32 58.92
CA GLU A 251 -78.61 -26.78 60.06
C GLU A 251 -79.52 -25.58 59.70
N THR A 252 -79.31 -24.89 58.58
CA THR A 252 -80.06 -23.66 58.25
C THR A 252 -81.18 -23.89 57.24
N GLY A 253 -82.13 -24.77 57.58
CA GLY A 253 -83.36 -25.02 56.83
C GLY A 253 -84.59 -24.35 57.45
N SER A 254 -84.54 -23.11 57.92
CA SER A 254 -85.80 -22.43 58.32
C SER A 254 -85.71 -20.92 58.46
N LYS A 255 -86.72 -20.27 57.87
CA LYS A 255 -87.21 -18.88 58.03
C LYS A 255 -86.54 -17.81 57.17
N LYS A 256 -87.36 -17.24 56.29
CA LYS A 256 -87.44 -15.80 56.01
C LYS A 256 -88.82 -15.45 55.43
N SER A 257 -89.74 -15.10 56.35
CA SER A 257 -90.87 -14.21 56.08
C SER A 257 -90.39 -12.78 56.33
N ASP A 258 -90.88 -11.86 55.50
CA ASP A 258 -90.76 -10.38 55.51
C ASP A 258 -90.05 -9.86 54.25
N ASN A 259 -90.78 -10.00 53.13
CA ASN A 259 -90.22 -10.09 51.77
C ASN A 259 -90.56 -8.90 50.84
N PHE A 260 -90.84 -7.71 51.39
CA PHE A 260 -91.15 -6.53 50.56
C PHE A 260 -90.16 -5.37 50.76
N ASP A 261 -89.85 -4.97 52.00
CA ASP A 261 -88.79 -3.96 52.26
C ASP A 261 -87.37 -4.52 52.10
N SER A 262 -87.18 -5.79 52.46
CA SER A 262 -85.95 -6.53 52.19
C SER A 262 -85.68 -6.64 50.69
N ASN A 263 -86.72 -6.79 49.88
CA ASN A 263 -86.60 -7.01 48.44
C ASN A 263 -86.11 -5.74 47.73
N ASN A 264 -86.62 -4.58 48.13
CA ASN A 264 -86.19 -3.28 47.58
C ASN A 264 -84.77 -2.88 48.04
N ALA A 265 -84.38 -3.21 49.28
CA ALA A 265 -83.00 -3.03 49.74
C ALA A 265 -82.02 -3.98 49.02
N LEU A 266 -82.44 -5.22 48.76
CA LEU A 266 -81.69 -6.19 47.97
C LEU A 266 -81.58 -5.77 46.50
N GLU A 267 -82.63 -5.21 45.91
CA GLU A 267 -82.64 -4.72 44.53
C GLU A 267 -81.73 -3.49 44.35
N ASN A 268 -81.75 -2.55 45.30
CA ASN A 268 -80.78 -1.45 45.32
C ASN A 268 -79.33 -1.95 45.52
N SER A 269 -79.13 -2.95 46.39
CA SER A 269 -77.82 -3.59 46.55
C SER A 269 -77.38 -4.37 45.32
N LEU A 270 -78.32 -4.98 44.57
CA LEU A 270 -78.06 -5.70 43.34
C LEU A 270 -77.62 -4.72 42.25
N ASN A 271 -78.36 -3.62 42.08
CA ASN A 271 -78.01 -2.55 41.13
C ASN A 271 -76.65 -1.92 41.45
N ALA A 272 -76.34 -1.70 42.74
CA ALA A 272 -75.02 -1.22 43.16
C ALA A 272 -73.90 -2.24 42.81
N LYS A 273 -74.16 -3.53 43.01
CA LYS A 273 -73.20 -4.59 42.64
C LYS A 273 -73.06 -4.72 41.12
N GLU A 274 -74.13 -4.63 40.34
CA GLU A 274 -74.08 -4.65 38.88
C GLU A 274 -73.30 -3.47 38.32
N LYS A 275 -73.45 -2.29 38.94
CA LYS A 275 -72.64 -1.11 38.59
C LYS A 275 -71.15 -1.30 38.90
N ILE A 276 -70.83 -1.90 40.04
CA ILE A 276 -69.43 -2.24 40.38
C ILE A 276 -68.89 -3.31 39.41
N ILE A 277 -69.71 -4.29 39.02
CA ILE A 277 -69.32 -5.31 38.05
C ILE A 277 -69.07 -4.69 36.67
N SER A 278 -69.89 -3.73 36.23
CA SER A 278 -69.65 -3.05 34.95
C SER A 278 -68.41 -2.16 34.98
N GLU A 279 -68.17 -1.44 36.09
CA GLU A 279 -66.94 -0.67 36.31
C GLU A 279 -65.70 -1.58 36.30
N LEU A 280 -65.72 -2.71 37.02
CA LEU A 280 -64.62 -3.68 37.03
C LEU A 280 -64.41 -4.34 35.65
N ASN A 281 -65.49 -4.61 34.89
CA ASN A 281 -65.38 -5.15 33.54
C ASN A 281 -64.78 -4.14 32.56
N MET A 282 -65.08 -2.84 32.73
CA MET A 282 -64.44 -1.78 31.95
C MET A 282 -62.96 -1.66 32.30
N GLU A 283 -62.61 -1.66 33.59
CA GLU A 283 -61.20 -1.64 34.02
C GLU A 283 -60.43 -2.88 33.53
N LEU A 284 -61.05 -4.07 33.56
CA LEU A 284 -60.47 -5.28 32.98
C LEU A 284 -60.23 -5.13 31.48
N HIS A 285 -61.20 -4.59 30.74
CA HIS A 285 -61.06 -4.37 29.31
C HIS A 285 -59.96 -3.35 28.97
N ASP A 286 -59.85 -2.27 29.74
CA ASP A 286 -58.80 -1.26 29.59
C ASP A 286 -57.40 -1.86 29.90
N ILE A 287 -57.30 -2.72 30.92
CA ILE A 287 -56.06 -3.44 31.23
C ILE A 287 -55.72 -4.46 30.13
N GLU A 288 -56.70 -5.19 29.62
CA GLU A 288 -56.48 -6.15 28.52
C GLU A 288 -56.00 -5.46 27.24
N THR A 289 -56.59 -4.30 26.90
CA THR A 289 -56.20 -3.52 25.72
C THR A 289 -54.82 -2.89 25.88
N THR A 290 -54.46 -2.38 27.08
CA THR A 290 -53.10 -1.88 27.35
C THR A 290 -52.06 -3.00 27.25
N ILE A 291 -52.31 -4.18 27.84
CA ILE A 291 -51.43 -5.35 27.72
C ILE A 291 -51.30 -5.80 26.25
N ALA A 292 -52.39 -5.79 25.48
CA ALA A 292 -52.34 -6.14 24.06
C ALA A 292 -51.47 -5.15 23.25
N ASN A 293 -51.59 -3.86 23.53
CA ASN A 293 -50.78 -2.81 22.89
C ASN A 293 -49.30 -2.93 23.26
N GLU A 294 -48.96 -3.18 24.52
CA GLU A 294 -47.58 -3.41 24.97
C GLU A 294 -46.98 -4.66 24.32
N ARG A 295 -47.74 -5.75 24.22
CA ARG A 295 -47.31 -6.98 23.52
C ARG A 295 -47.03 -6.71 22.05
N GLU A 296 -47.86 -5.93 21.36
CA GLU A 296 -47.63 -5.55 19.96
C GLU A 296 -46.36 -4.71 19.82
N GLN A 297 -46.14 -3.73 20.71
CA GLN A 297 -44.93 -2.92 20.72
C GLN A 297 -43.66 -3.76 20.94
N HIS A 298 -43.67 -4.67 21.91
CA HIS A 298 -42.56 -5.59 22.15
C HIS A 298 -42.34 -6.54 20.97
N MET A 299 -43.40 -7.01 20.31
CA MET A 299 -43.25 -7.82 19.10
C MET A 299 -42.61 -7.04 17.96
N ILE A 300 -42.97 -5.77 17.76
CA ILE A 300 -42.33 -4.88 16.78
C ILE A 300 -40.85 -4.66 17.13
N GLU A 301 -40.53 -4.44 18.40
CA GLU A 301 -39.15 -4.25 18.86
C GLU A 301 -38.30 -5.52 18.70
N ILE A 302 -38.86 -6.69 19.03
CA ILE A 302 -38.21 -7.99 18.78
C ILE A 302 -37.95 -8.18 17.28
N LYS A 303 -38.90 -7.83 16.41
CA LYS A 303 -38.70 -7.88 14.95
C LYS A 303 -37.56 -6.96 14.50
N LYS A 304 -37.50 -5.73 15.03
CA LYS A 304 -36.41 -4.76 14.74
C LYS A 304 -35.04 -5.27 15.21
N LEU A 305 -34.97 -5.79 16.44
CA LEU A 305 -33.73 -6.33 17.00
C LEU A 305 -33.26 -7.56 16.24
N LYS A 306 -34.18 -8.45 15.81
CA LYS A 306 -33.85 -9.59 14.95
C LYS A 306 -33.31 -9.16 13.59
N ALA A 307 -33.87 -8.13 12.97
CA ALA A 307 -33.37 -7.58 11.71
C ALA A 307 -31.96 -6.99 11.88
N LEU A 308 -31.73 -6.18 12.92
CA LEU A 308 -30.41 -5.63 13.23
C LEU A 308 -29.37 -6.72 13.52
N LEU A 309 -29.76 -7.78 14.23
CA LEU A 309 -28.88 -8.92 14.50
C LEU A 309 -28.48 -9.61 13.20
N HIS A 310 -29.44 -9.85 12.29
CA HIS A 310 -29.17 -10.43 10.98
C HIS A 310 -28.21 -9.56 10.14
N ASP A 311 -28.42 -8.25 10.11
CA ASP A 311 -27.53 -7.32 9.40
C ASP A 311 -26.10 -7.35 9.96
N LYS A 312 -25.96 -7.44 11.29
CA LYS A 312 -24.65 -7.55 11.95
C LYS A 312 -23.97 -8.88 11.68
N GLU A 313 -24.72 -9.98 11.65
CA GLU A 313 -24.19 -11.30 11.25
C GLU A 313 -23.71 -11.29 9.79
N ALA A 314 -24.48 -10.68 8.88
CA ALA A 314 -24.09 -10.54 7.48
C ALA A 314 -22.79 -9.72 7.34
N ALA A 315 -22.69 -8.58 8.03
CA ALA A 315 -21.48 -7.76 8.02
C ALA A 315 -20.26 -8.49 8.63
N LEU A 316 -20.46 -9.29 9.67
CA LEU A 316 -19.39 -10.12 10.26
C LEU A 316 -18.91 -11.19 9.28
N GLU A 317 -19.81 -11.86 8.56
CA GLU A 317 -19.44 -12.84 7.54
C GLU A 317 -18.70 -12.19 6.36
N GLU A 318 -19.06 -10.97 5.98
CA GLU A 318 -18.34 -10.22 4.96
C GLU A 318 -16.92 -9.84 5.42
N ILE A 319 -16.76 -9.32 6.64
CA ILE A 319 -15.44 -9.03 7.23
C ILE A 319 -14.59 -10.30 7.37
N LYS A 320 -15.18 -11.45 7.74
CA LYS A 320 -14.46 -12.74 7.78
C LYS A 320 -13.99 -13.17 6.40
N LYS A 321 -14.81 -12.99 5.35
CA LYS A 321 -14.41 -13.26 3.97
C LYS A 321 -13.28 -12.34 3.54
N GLU A 322 -13.35 -11.04 3.86
CA GLU A 322 -12.26 -10.09 3.59
C GLU A 322 -10.98 -10.47 4.34
N LEU A 323 -11.08 -10.91 5.59
CA LEU A 323 -9.94 -11.35 6.38
C LEU A 323 -9.29 -12.61 5.79
N HIS A 324 -10.10 -13.57 5.31
CA HIS A 324 -9.60 -14.76 4.61
C HIS A 324 -9.03 -14.44 3.21
N ALA A 325 -9.53 -13.41 2.54
CA ALA A 325 -9.01 -12.96 1.25
C ALA A 325 -7.67 -12.20 1.37
N ARG A 326 -7.31 -11.70 2.57
CA ARG A 326 -6.02 -11.05 2.78
C ARG A 326 -4.86 -12.03 2.61
N PRO A 327 -3.78 -11.64 1.91
CA PRO A 327 -2.58 -12.46 1.79
C PRO A 327 -2.07 -12.87 3.17
N THR A 328 -1.82 -14.15 3.35
CA THR A 328 -1.27 -14.69 4.60
C THR A 328 0.12 -14.10 4.84
N ALA A 329 0.50 -13.91 6.12
CA ALA A 329 1.80 -13.36 6.49
C ALA A 329 2.97 -14.06 5.79
N LYS A 330 2.90 -15.39 5.64
CA LYS A 330 3.86 -16.20 4.88
C LYS A 330 3.98 -15.77 3.41
N MET A 331 2.86 -15.50 2.74
CA MET A 331 2.85 -15.05 1.35
C MET A 331 3.46 -13.64 1.21
N VAL A 332 3.21 -12.76 2.18
CA VAL A 332 3.82 -11.42 2.22
C VAL A 332 5.33 -11.54 2.46
N ASP A 333 5.78 -12.40 3.38
CA ASP A 333 7.19 -12.67 3.63
C ASP A 333 7.87 -13.27 2.38
N ASP A 334 7.22 -14.17 1.67
CA ASP A 334 7.74 -14.76 0.44
C ASP A 334 7.80 -13.74 -0.70
N LEU A 335 6.82 -12.86 -0.82
CA LEU A 335 6.86 -11.73 -1.76
C LEU A 335 7.96 -10.74 -1.39
N TRP A 336 8.17 -10.47 -0.11
CA TRP A 336 9.23 -9.59 0.36
C TRP A 336 10.62 -10.19 0.08
N LYS A 337 10.80 -11.49 0.31
CA LYS A 337 12.01 -12.23 -0.08
C LYS A 337 12.25 -12.15 -1.59
N LYS A 338 11.22 -12.42 -2.41
CA LYS A 338 11.30 -12.29 -3.87
C LYS A 338 11.69 -10.88 -4.31
N VAL A 339 11.10 -9.84 -3.71
CA VAL A 339 11.46 -8.45 -3.98
C VAL A 339 12.89 -8.15 -3.56
N LYS A 340 13.34 -8.63 -2.39
CA LYS A 340 14.72 -8.45 -1.91
C LYS A 340 15.73 -9.11 -2.84
N ILE A 341 15.44 -10.30 -3.35
CA ILE A 341 16.27 -11.00 -4.34
C ILE A 341 16.29 -10.23 -5.66
N LEU A 342 15.13 -9.80 -6.16
CA LEU A 342 15.06 -9.01 -7.39
C LEU A 342 15.83 -7.68 -7.28
N VAL A 343 15.75 -7.02 -6.12
CA VAL A 343 16.54 -5.83 -5.82
C VAL A 343 18.03 -6.17 -5.83
N ALA A 344 18.45 -7.24 -5.16
CA ALA A 344 19.85 -7.59 -5.11
C ALA A 344 20.44 -7.99 -6.49
N VAL A 345 19.65 -8.70 -7.32
CA VAL A 345 19.99 -9.02 -8.71
C VAL A 345 19.99 -7.78 -9.61
N ALA A 346 19.07 -6.84 -9.39
CA ALA A 346 18.98 -5.62 -10.20
C ALA A 346 20.09 -4.60 -9.88
N TYR A 347 20.53 -4.54 -8.62
CA TYR A 347 21.46 -3.51 -8.17
C TYR A 347 22.91 -3.98 -8.03
N ASN A 348 23.24 -5.27 -8.19
CA ASN A 348 24.61 -5.80 -8.14
C ASN A 348 25.45 -5.16 -7.02
N SER A 349 24.87 -4.98 -5.83
CA SER A 349 25.47 -4.25 -4.71
C SER A 349 24.87 -4.72 -3.40
N ILE A 350 25.31 -5.89 -2.94
CA ILE A 350 25.28 -6.22 -1.52
C ILE A 350 26.60 -6.96 -1.22
N GLU A 351 27.34 -6.44 -0.25
CA GLU A 351 28.54 -7.05 0.33
C GLU A 351 28.19 -8.47 0.79
N ALA A 352 29.10 -9.43 0.58
CA ALA A 352 28.83 -10.87 0.76
C ALA A 352 28.30 -11.26 2.16
N GLU A 353 28.43 -10.39 3.15
CA GLU A 353 28.07 -10.60 4.56
C GLU A 353 26.57 -10.47 4.86
N ASP A 354 25.81 -9.70 4.07
CA ASP A 354 24.35 -9.52 4.27
C ASP A 354 23.48 -10.60 3.58
N TRP A 355 24.12 -11.49 2.81
CA TRP A 355 23.44 -12.53 2.02
C TRP A 355 23.18 -13.83 2.77
N GLU A 356 24.05 -14.22 3.72
CA GLU A 356 23.85 -15.45 4.50
C GLU A 356 22.60 -15.36 5.39
N VAL A 357 22.24 -14.16 5.84
CA VAL A 357 21.04 -13.92 6.66
C VAL A 357 19.75 -13.98 5.82
N ALA A 358 19.81 -13.71 4.52
CA ALA A 358 18.65 -13.73 3.63
C ALA A 358 18.33 -15.11 3.04
N THR A 359 19.30 -16.04 3.02
CA THR A 359 19.24 -17.32 2.30
C THR A 359 19.03 -18.55 3.20
N SER A 360 18.75 -18.37 4.49
CA SER A 360 18.60 -19.47 5.46
C SER A 360 17.32 -20.31 5.32
N GLY A 361 16.64 -20.28 4.17
CA GLY A 361 15.47 -21.11 3.84
C GLY A 361 15.82 -22.15 2.78
N GLU A 362 15.76 -23.44 3.16
CA GLU A 362 16.32 -24.59 2.42
C GLU A 362 15.89 -24.73 0.94
N GLU A 363 14.67 -24.31 0.57
CA GLU A 363 14.15 -24.54 -0.79
C GLU A 363 14.49 -23.42 -1.80
N MET A 364 14.67 -22.18 -1.33
CA MET A 364 14.95 -21.02 -2.20
C MET A 364 16.46 -20.89 -2.50
N SER A 365 17.30 -21.30 -1.54
CA SER A 365 18.76 -21.22 -1.59
C SER A 365 19.39 -21.88 -2.83
N LYS A 366 18.84 -23.01 -3.32
CA LYS A 366 19.41 -23.74 -4.47
C LYS A 366 19.20 -23.03 -5.81
N MET A 367 18.01 -22.48 -6.04
CA MET A 367 17.72 -21.74 -7.27
C MET A 367 18.45 -20.38 -7.28
N GLU A 368 18.51 -19.73 -6.12
CA GLU A 368 19.21 -18.46 -5.93
C GLU A 368 20.72 -18.59 -6.14
N SER A 369 21.33 -19.64 -5.59
CA SER A 369 22.74 -19.98 -5.82
C SER A 369 23.03 -20.22 -7.31
N LEU A 370 22.17 -20.97 -8.01
CA LEU A 370 22.32 -21.24 -9.44
C LEU A 370 22.18 -19.99 -10.32
N LEU A 371 21.28 -19.06 -9.97
CA LEU A 371 21.11 -17.81 -10.70
C LEU A 371 22.32 -16.88 -10.52
N LEU A 372 22.88 -16.81 -9.32
CA LEU A 372 24.08 -16.03 -9.03
C LEU A 372 25.31 -16.60 -9.73
N ASP A 373 25.52 -17.92 -9.68
CA ASP A 373 26.64 -18.57 -10.35
C ASP A 373 26.58 -18.35 -11.87
N LYS A 374 25.38 -18.43 -12.45
CA LYS A 374 25.17 -18.13 -13.86
C LYS A 374 25.40 -16.65 -14.20
N ASN A 375 25.01 -15.73 -13.33
CA ASN A 375 25.26 -14.30 -13.54
C ASN A 375 26.76 -13.97 -13.47
N ARG A 376 27.47 -14.48 -12.46
CA ARG A 376 28.93 -14.36 -12.33
C ARG A 376 29.66 -14.95 -13.53
N LYS A 377 29.21 -16.11 -14.03
CA LYS A 377 29.79 -16.74 -15.22
C LYS A 377 29.56 -15.90 -16.49
N MET A 378 28.34 -15.38 -16.68
CA MET A 378 28.05 -14.47 -17.80
C MET A 378 28.86 -13.18 -17.73
N GLU A 379 29.06 -12.62 -16.53
CA GLU A 379 29.94 -11.45 -16.33
C GLU A 379 31.39 -11.79 -16.66
N HIS A 380 31.90 -12.93 -16.20
CA HIS A 380 33.24 -13.39 -16.55
C HIS A 380 33.42 -13.55 -18.07
N ASP A 381 32.49 -14.22 -18.74
CA ASP A 381 32.51 -14.41 -20.19
C ASP A 381 32.45 -13.06 -20.93
N LEU A 382 31.63 -12.11 -20.46
CA LEU A 382 31.58 -10.75 -21.00
C LEU A 382 32.92 -10.00 -20.83
N THR A 383 33.58 -10.12 -19.67
CA THR A 383 34.89 -9.51 -19.46
C THR A 383 35.95 -10.13 -20.37
N GLN A 384 35.97 -11.46 -20.50
CA GLN A 384 36.89 -12.15 -21.41
C GLN A 384 36.67 -11.74 -22.88
N LEU A 385 35.41 -11.65 -23.32
CA LEU A 385 35.09 -11.20 -24.67
C LEU A 385 35.52 -9.75 -24.91
N LYS A 386 35.35 -8.85 -23.92
CA LYS A 386 35.85 -7.47 -24.00
C LYS A 386 37.37 -7.41 -24.13
N VAL A 387 38.11 -8.22 -23.37
CA VAL A 387 39.58 -8.31 -23.48
C VAL A 387 39.96 -8.82 -24.86
N LYS A 388 39.36 -9.90 -25.35
CA LYS A 388 39.61 -10.43 -26.70
C LYS A 388 39.33 -9.40 -27.80
N ILE A 389 38.25 -8.61 -27.66
CA ILE A 389 37.96 -7.52 -28.58
C ILE A 389 39.09 -6.48 -28.54
N SER A 390 39.51 -6.04 -27.35
CA SER A 390 40.61 -5.06 -27.24
C SER A 390 41.94 -5.56 -27.83
N GLU A 391 42.27 -6.84 -27.63
CA GLU A 391 43.45 -7.48 -28.23
C GLU A 391 43.36 -7.49 -29.75
N LYS A 392 42.21 -7.89 -30.31
CA LYS A 392 41.98 -7.92 -31.76
C LYS A 392 41.96 -6.52 -32.37
N THR A 393 41.42 -5.53 -31.67
CA THR A 393 41.48 -4.12 -32.11
C THR A 393 42.93 -3.62 -32.13
N SER A 394 43.73 -3.93 -31.10
CA SER A 394 45.14 -3.51 -31.09
C SER A 394 45.95 -4.18 -32.21
N LEU A 395 45.71 -5.46 -32.49
CA LEU A 395 46.30 -6.17 -33.63
C LEU A 395 45.88 -5.51 -34.95
N LEU A 396 44.61 -5.19 -35.12
CA LEU A 396 44.10 -4.52 -36.32
C LEU A 396 44.80 -3.17 -36.55
N GLU A 397 44.89 -2.33 -35.51
CA GLU A 397 45.61 -1.05 -35.58
C GLU A 397 47.08 -1.23 -36.00
N THR A 398 47.79 -2.23 -35.45
CA THR A 398 49.18 -2.48 -35.87
C THR A 398 49.30 -2.95 -37.31
N THR A 399 48.33 -3.72 -37.81
CA THR A 399 48.32 -4.15 -39.22
C THR A 399 47.96 -3.00 -40.15
N GLU A 400 47.03 -2.13 -39.76
CA GLU A 400 46.68 -0.93 -40.51
C GLU A 400 47.87 0.04 -40.58
N GLN A 401 48.62 0.21 -39.49
CA GLN A 401 49.87 0.98 -39.47
C GLN A 401 50.89 0.42 -40.48
N LYS A 402 51.10 -0.91 -40.48
CA LYS A 402 52.00 -1.56 -41.46
C LYS A 402 51.53 -1.37 -42.90
N ILE A 403 50.22 -1.44 -43.16
CA ILE A 403 49.65 -1.19 -44.50
C ILE A 403 49.92 0.26 -44.92
N ALA A 404 49.75 1.23 -44.00
CA ALA A 404 50.01 2.64 -44.28
C ALA A 404 51.50 2.87 -44.60
N GLU A 405 52.42 2.26 -43.84
CA GLU A 405 53.86 2.32 -44.10
C GLU A 405 54.24 1.72 -45.46
N LEU A 406 53.71 0.54 -45.79
CA LEU A 406 53.96 -0.10 -47.09
C LEU A 406 53.38 0.73 -48.23
N THR A 407 52.19 1.31 -48.04
CA THR A 407 51.58 2.21 -49.04
C THR A 407 52.42 3.47 -49.25
N ALA A 408 53.00 4.04 -48.18
CA ALA A 408 53.92 5.17 -48.29
C ALA A 408 55.18 4.79 -49.09
N LYS A 409 55.78 3.63 -48.82
CA LYS A 409 56.93 3.12 -49.58
C LYS A 409 56.59 2.89 -51.06
N VAL A 410 55.42 2.32 -51.36
CA VAL A 410 54.95 2.14 -52.74
C VAL A 410 54.81 3.50 -53.44
N ASN A 411 54.25 4.50 -52.77
CA ASN A 411 54.12 5.85 -53.34
C ASN A 411 55.49 6.51 -53.58
N GLU A 412 56.45 6.34 -52.67
CA GLU A 412 57.83 6.81 -52.87
C GLU A 412 58.50 6.14 -54.06
N GLN A 413 58.37 4.82 -54.17
CA GLN A 413 58.87 4.04 -55.31
C GLN A 413 58.20 4.48 -56.61
N GLN A 414 56.89 4.70 -56.61
CA GLN A 414 56.15 5.17 -57.78
C GLN A 414 56.61 6.56 -58.22
N LYS A 415 56.85 7.49 -57.27
CA LYS A 415 57.46 8.80 -57.57
C LYS A 415 58.87 8.68 -58.11
N LEU A 416 59.68 7.75 -57.60
CA LEU A 416 61.03 7.50 -58.10
C LEU A 416 61.00 6.93 -59.52
N ILE A 417 60.16 5.93 -59.76
CA ILE A 417 59.92 5.37 -61.09
C ILE A 417 59.48 6.47 -62.04
N GLN A 418 58.52 7.31 -61.66
CA GLN A 418 58.06 8.42 -62.49
C GLN A 418 59.19 9.41 -62.82
N LYS A 419 60.09 9.72 -61.88
CA LYS A 419 61.28 10.53 -62.17
C LYS A 419 62.23 9.84 -63.14
N LEU A 420 62.47 8.53 -62.96
CA LEU A 420 63.31 7.74 -63.86
C LEU A 420 62.69 7.66 -65.25
N GLU A 421 61.37 7.50 -65.35
CA GLU A 421 60.61 7.53 -66.59
C GLU A 421 60.70 8.90 -67.27
N ASP A 422 60.57 10.00 -66.53
CA ASP A 422 60.75 11.37 -67.05
C ASP A 422 62.18 11.59 -67.55
N ASP A 423 63.19 11.08 -66.85
CA ASP A 423 64.59 11.19 -67.26
C ASP A 423 64.92 10.30 -68.46
N ILE A 424 64.32 9.11 -68.54
CA ILE A 424 64.35 8.25 -69.74
C ILE A 424 63.65 8.97 -70.90
N LEU A 425 62.46 9.55 -70.69
CA LEU A 425 61.72 10.31 -71.70
C LEU A 425 62.54 11.51 -72.21
N LYS A 426 63.23 12.24 -71.34
CA LYS A 426 64.17 13.30 -71.75
C LYS A 426 65.36 12.72 -72.54
N GLY A 427 65.91 11.58 -72.13
CA GLY A 427 66.95 10.86 -72.88
C GLY A 427 66.49 10.36 -74.25
N TYR A 428 65.26 9.88 -74.37
CA TYR A 428 64.62 9.47 -75.62
C TYR A 428 64.24 10.66 -76.49
N SER A 429 63.85 11.80 -75.92
CA SER A 429 63.63 13.04 -76.70
C SER A 429 64.90 13.53 -77.41
N SER A 430 66.09 13.14 -76.93
CA SER A 430 67.37 13.35 -77.62
C SER A 430 67.65 12.32 -78.73
N LYS A 431 66.99 11.16 -78.71
CA LYS A 431 67.04 10.11 -79.74
C LYS A 431 65.87 10.18 -80.75
N ASP A 432 64.77 10.84 -80.39
CA ASP A 432 63.53 10.98 -81.18
C ASP A 432 63.57 12.00 -82.32
N ARG A 433 64.76 12.55 -82.63
CA ARG A 433 64.99 13.14 -83.95
C ARG A 433 65.28 12.09 -85.03
N LYS A 434 65.44 10.79 -84.69
CA LYS A 434 65.86 9.78 -85.67
C LYS A 434 64.88 8.65 -86.00
N ASP A 435 63.83 8.38 -85.23
CA ASP A 435 62.94 7.22 -85.54
C ASP A 435 61.44 7.52 -85.45
N ARG A 436 60.96 8.46 -86.28
CA ARG A 436 59.54 8.49 -86.70
C ARG A 436 59.36 7.63 -87.96
N ARG A 437 59.26 6.31 -87.79
CA ARG A 437 58.65 5.38 -88.78
C ARG A 437 58.57 3.97 -88.20
N GLY A 438 57.61 3.74 -87.31
CA GLY A 438 57.38 2.40 -86.78
C GLY A 438 56.47 2.33 -85.58
N ASN A 439 55.27 2.93 -85.63
CA ASN A 439 54.26 2.62 -84.62
C ASN A 439 52.84 2.76 -85.17
N LYS A 440 52.37 1.72 -85.85
CA LYS A 440 50.96 1.47 -86.21
C LYS A 440 50.58 -0.02 -86.10
N ALA A 441 51.41 -0.84 -85.44
CA ALA A 441 51.18 -2.28 -85.28
C ALA A 441 50.92 -2.72 -83.83
N VAL A 442 51.21 -1.87 -82.83
CA VAL A 442 51.15 -2.25 -81.40
C VAL A 442 49.77 -2.01 -80.76
N GLU A 443 48.92 -1.16 -81.36
CA GLU A 443 47.54 -0.93 -80.86
C GLU A 443 46.55 -2.07 -81.20
N GLY A 444 46.92 -2.98 -82.10
CA GLY A 444 46.11 -4.14 -82.48
C GLY A 444 46.28 -5.35 -81.54
N GLU A 445 47.49 -5.56 -81.03
CA GLU A 445 47.80 -6.70 -80.15
C GLU A 445 47.27 -6.48 -78.71
N ASP A 446 47.26 -5.25 -78.21
CA ASP A 446 46.75 -4.92 -76.87
C ASP A 446 45.22 -5.09 -76.77
N ARG A 447 44.50 -4.82 -77.87
CA ARG A 447 43.06 -5.10 -77.97
C ARG A 447 42.75 -6.59 -78.10
N GLY A 448 43.63 -7.37 -78.72
CA GLY A 448 43.52 -8.83 -78.79
C GLY A 448 43.74 -9.49 -77.42
N ALA A 449 44.81 -9.09 -76.72
CA ALA A 449 45.16 -9.64 -75.41
C ALA A 449 44.10 -9.33 -74.33
N THR A 450 43.47 -8.16 -74.37
CA THR A 450 42.38 -7.80 -73.46
C THR A 450 41.09 -8.60 -73.72
N LEU A 451 40.78 -8.89 -74.98
CA LEU A 451 39.65 -9.76 -75.34
C LEU A 451 39.88 -11.22 -74.93
N GLU A 452 41.11 -11.72 -75.08
CA GLU A 452 41.46 -13.07 -74.64
C GLU A 452 41.47 -13.22 -73.12
N LEU A 453 41.88 -12.18 -72.38
CA LEU A 453 41.79 -12.12 -70.91
C LEU A 453 40.34 -12.15 -70.41
N GLU A 454 39.44 -11.40 -71.04
CA GLU A 454 38.02 -11.40 -70.66
C GLU A 454 37.35 -12.75 -71.00
N LYS A 455 37.72 -13.37 -72.12
CA LYS A 455 37.24 -14.71 -72.48
C LYS A 455 37.72 -15.77 -71.48
N THR A 456 38.99 -15.76 -71.09
CA THR A 456 39.53 -16.70 -70.09
C THR A 456 38.92 -16.48 -68.70
N LYS A 457 38.64 -15.23 -68.30
CA LYS A 457 37.89 -14.97 -67.05
C LYS A 457 36.48 -15.58 -67.09
N ALA A 458 35.76 -15.41 -68.21
CA ALA A 458 34.41 -15.98 -68.37
C ALA A 458 34.43 -17.52 -68.35
N ASP A 459 35.44 -18.13 -68.97
CA ASP A 459 35.59 -19.59 -68.97
C ASP A 459 36.00 -20.12 -67.58
N ASN A 460 36.81 -19.39 -66.81
CA ASN A 460 37.15 -19.72 -65.43
C ASN A 460 35.92 -19.69 -64.49
N VAL A 461 35.00 -18.73 -64.67
CA VAL A 461 33.74 -18.68 -63.91
C VAL A 461 32.85 -19.88 -64.22
N LYS A 462 32.77 -20.30 -65.49
CA LYS A 462 32.06 -21.53 -65.88
C LYS A 462 32.72 -22.78 -65.32
N LEU A 463 34.06 -22.82 -65.28
CA LEU A 463 34.82 -23.91 -64.68
C LEU A 463 34.51 -24.03 -63.19
N TYR A 464 34.48 -22.89 -62.47
CA TYR A 464 34.11 -22.83 -61.07
C TYR A 464 32.69 -23.38 -60.84
N GLY A 465 31.69 -22.94 -61.61
CA GLY A 465 30.33 -23.46 -61.51
C GLY A 465 30.23 -24.96 -61.78
N LYS A 466 31.08 -25.51 -62.67
CA LYS A 466 31.14 -26.95 -62.96
C LYS A 466 31.80 -27.75 -61.83
N ILE A 467 32.85 -27.20 -61.21
CA ILE A 467 33.49 -27.77 -60.01
C ILE A 467 32.52 -27.77 -58.83
N HIS A 468 31.83 -26.66 -58.60
CA HIS A 468 30.82 -26.54 -57.54
C HIS A 468 29.66 -27.52 -57.76
N TYR A 469 29.13 -27.63 -58.98
CA TYR A 469 28.08 -28.59 -59.31
C TYR A 469 28.52 -30.04 -59.06
N VAL A 470 29.76 -30.40 -59.39
CA VAL A 470 30.32 -31.74 -59.14
C VAL A 470 30.60 -31.98 -57.64
N GLN A 471 31.00 -30.97 -56.89
CA GLN A 471 31.15 -31.05 -55.43
C GLN A 471 29.81 -31.24 -54.73
N ASP A 472 28.77 -30.50 -55.11
CA ASP A 472 27.41 -30.65 -54.59
C ASP A 472 26.83 -32.04 -54.91
N TYR A 473 27.04 -32.53 -56.14
CA TYR A 473 26.58 -33.87 -56.55
C TYR A 473 27.33 -35.01 -55.82
N ASN A 474 28.59 -34.79 -55.43
CA ASN A 474 29.35 -35.74 -54.60
C ASN A 474 28.92 -35.69 -53.13
N LEU A 475 28.49 -34.53 -52.61
CA LEU A 475 27.90 -34.43 -51.27
C LEU A 475 26.58 -35.19 -51.17
N GLU A 476 25.77 -35.19 -52.24
CA GLU A 476 24.47 -35.86 -52.27
C GLU A 476 24.57 -37.40 -52.22
N LYS A 477 25.67 -37.99 -52.72
CA LYS A 477 25.92 -39.45 -52.64
C LYS A 477 26.43 -39.95 -51.28
N VAL A 478 26.76 -39.07 -50.33
CA VAL A 478 27.36 -39.44 -49.04
C VAL A 478 26.38 -39.29 -47.85
N VAL A 479 25.11 -38.95 -48.09
CA VAL A 479 24.07 -38.92 -47.04
C VAL A 479 23.46 -40.31 -46.84
N SER A 480 24.28 -41.25 -46.35
CA SER A 480 23.83 -42.43 -45.59
C SER A 480 25.02 -43.12 -44.94
N ARG A 481 25.60 -42.49 -43.90
CA ARG A 481 26.11 -43.13 -42.68
C ARG A 481 26.87 -42.14 -41.80
N GLY A 482 26.32 -41.90 -40.62
CA GLY A 482 27.01 -41.70 -39.33
C GLY A 482 28.25 -40.81 -39.27
N SER A 483 28.08 -39.69 -38.56
CA SER A 483 29.05 -39.05 -37.66
C SER A 483 30.52 -39.02 -38.11
N LYS A 484 31.00 -37.86 -38.58
CA LYS A 484 32.44 -37.62 -38.61
C LYS A 484 32.84 -36.21 -38.21
N LYS A 485 33.84 -36.23 -37.32
CA LYS A 485 34.66 -35.17 -36.76
C LYS A 485 35.20 -34.25 -37.87
N HIS A 486 35.22 -32.94 -37.60
CA HIS A 486 35.98 -31.97 -38.36
C HIS A 486 37.46 -32.39 -38.37
N ALA A 487 37.94 -32.83 -39.52
CA ALA A 487 39.35 -32.85 -39.83
C ALA A 487 39.72 -31.44 -40.31
N GLU A 488 40.62 -30.79 -39.60
CA GLU A 488 41.28 -29.57 -40.05
C GLU A 488 42.10 -29.90 -41.29
N ASP A 489 41.71 -29.35 -42.44
CA ASP A 489 42.48 -29.44 -43.68
C ASP A 489 43.43 -28.24 -43.73
N LEU A 490 44.67 -28.50 -43.35
CA LEU A 490 45.71 -27.53 -43.03
C LEU A 490 46.55 -27.23 -44.28
N GLU A 491 45.92 -26.86 -45.40
CA GLU A 491 46.67 -26.48 -46.62
C GLU A 491 45.90 -25.64 -47.68
N SER A 492 44.91 -24.81 -47.30
CA SER A 492 44.10 -24.02 -48.28
C SER A 492 44.37 -22.50 -48.30
N GLY A 493 45.38 -22.02 -47.58
CA GLY A 493 45.59 -20.58 -47.35
C GLY A 493 45.91 -19.73 -48.60
N PHE A 494 46.28 -20.32 -49.73
CA PHE A 494 46.67 -19.56 -50.93
C PHE A 494 45.75 -19.77 -52.15
N ILE A 495 44.99 -20.88 -52.20
CA ILE A 495 44.05 -21.17 -53.30
C ILE A 495 42.68 -20.53 -53.03
N SER A 496 42.32 -20.37 -51.75
CA SER A 496 41.05 -19.82 -51.27
C SER A 496 40.73 -18.41 -51.78
N ASP A 497 41.72 -17.52 -51.95
CA ASP A 497 41.47 -16.13 -52.37
C ASP A 497 41.05 -16.02 -53.84
N VAL A 498 41.70 -16.81 -54.71
CA VAL A 498 41.35 -16.86 -56.14
C VAL A 498 39.98 -17.53 -56.30
N GLU A 499 39.77 -18.63 -55.58
CA GLU A 499 38.49 -19.34 -55.56
C GLU A 499 37.34 -18.47 -55.04
N SER A 500 37.54 -17.75 -53.93
CA SER A 500 36.56 -16.82 -53.34
C SER A 500 36.19 -15.69 -54.28
N LYS A 501 37.15 -15.21 -55.08
CA LYS A 501 36.90 -14.17 -56.09
C LYS A 501 35.98 -14.68 -57.19
N TYR A 502 36.23 -15.87 -57.73
CA TYR A 502 35.37 -16.46 -58.78
C TYR A 502 34.04 -16.98 -58.22
N LYS A 503 34.02 -17.45 -56.97
CA LYS A 503 32.81 -17.80 -56.21
C LYS A 503 31.86 -16.62 -56.09
N LYS A 504 32.37 -15.48 -55.64
CA LYS A 504 31.57 -14.26 -55.51
C LYS A 504 30.99 -13.80 -56.86
N ILE A 505 31.80 -13.84 -57.92
CA ILE A 505 31.35 -13.49 -59.28
C ILE A 505 30.24 -14.46 -59.75
N TYR A 506 30.36 -15.75 -59.46
CA TYR A 506 29.36 -16.77 -59.79
C TYR A 506 28.05 -16.59 -58.99
N GLU A 507 28.12 -16.38 -57.68
CA GLU A 507 26.96 -16.17 -56.81
C GLU A 507 26.20 -14.88 -57.18
N ASP A 508 26.93 -13.80 -57.50
CA ASP A 508 26.34 -12.53 -57.94
C ASP A 508 25.63 -12.66 -59.31
N ASP A 509 26.16 -13.49 -60.23
CA ASP A 509 25.54 -13.73 -61.54
C ASP A 509 24.30 -14.66 -61.47
N ILE A 510 24.25 -15.59 -60.50
CA ILE A 510 23.12 -16.53 -60.32
C ILE A 510 21.99 -15.94 -59.48
N ASN A 511 22.28 -14.95 -58.64
CA ASN A 511 21.29 -14.37 -57.76
C ASN A 511 20.23 -13.56 -58.54
N PRO A 512 18.95 -13.98 -58.56
CA PRO A 512 17.90 -13.31 -59.33
C PRO A 512 17.64 -11.88 -58.85
N PHE A 513 17.89 -11.58 -57.57
CA PHE A 513 17.76 -10.23 -57.02
C PHE A 513 18.94 -9.32 -57.36
N ALA A 514 20.15 -9.87 -57.49
CA ALA A 514 21.32 -9.11 -57.92
C ALA A 514 21.20 -8.71 -59.41
N ALA A 515 20.77 -9.65 -60.25
CA ALA A 515 20.46 -9.39 -61.66
C ALA A 515 19.33 -8.36 -61.81
N PHE A 516 18.25 -8.48 -61.02
CA PHE A 516 17.14 -7.53 -61.01
C PHE A 516 17.59 -6.14 -60.53
N SER A 517 18.34 -6.04 -59.43
CA SER A 517 18.86 -4.77 -58.91
C SER A 517 19.82 -4.08 -59.89
N LYS A 518 20.67 -4.85 -60.58
CA LYS A 518 21.55 -4.32 -61.64
C LYS A 518 20.73 -3.77 -62.80
N LYS A 519 19.73 -4.52 -63.26
CA LYS A 519 18.83 -4.10 -64.35
C LYS A 519 18.00 -2.86 -63.97
N GLU A 520 17.48 -2.81 -62.75
CA GLU A 520 16.75 -1.64 -62.23
C GLU A 520 17.66 -0.41 -62.15
N ARG A 521 18.89 -0.55 -61.61
CA ARG A 521 19.86 0.56 -61.56
C ARG A 521 20.21 1.08 -62.95
N ASP A 522 20.41 0.20 -63.92
CA ASP A 522 20.72 0.60 -65.30
C ASP A 522 19.53 1.29 -65.96
N GLN A 523 18.30 0.85 -65.66
CA GLN A 523 17.09 1.47 -66.15
C GLN A 523 16.88 2.86 -65.53
N ARG A 524 17.05 3.00 -64.22
CA ARG A 524 17.04 4.30 -63.53
C ARG A 524 18.14 5.22 -64.07
N TYR A 525 19.33 4.70 -64.34
CA TYR A 525 20.41 5.50 -64.93
C TYR A 525 20.06 5.98 -66.34
N LYS A 526 19.36 5.17 -67.14
CA LYS A 526 18.83 5.56 -68.45
C LYS A 526 17.67 6.55 -68.36
N GLU A 527 16.87 6.49 -67.30
CA GLU A 527 15.77 7.42 -67.04
C GLU A 527 16.25 8.78 -66.48
N LEU A 528 17.49 8.87 -65.97
CA LEU A 528 18.08 10.14 -65.55
C LEU A 528 18.30 11.09 -66.73
N GLY A 529 17.91 12.35 -66.54
CA GLY A 529 18.18 13.43 -67.49
C GLY A 529 19.69 13.66 -67.67
N PHE A 530 20.08 14.27 -68.79
CA PHE A 530 21.49 14.50 -69.15
C PHE A 530 22.28 15.23 -68.03
N ARG A 531 21.65 16.22 -67.38
CA ARG A 531 22.25 16.96 -66.25
C ARG A 531 22.44 16.11 -65.00
N ASP A 532 21.49 15.24 -64.70
CA ASP A 532 21.57 14.37 -63.53
C ASP A 532 22.60 13.26 -63.72
N ARG A 533 22.76 12.74 -64.95
CA ARG A 533 23.84 11.79 -65.25
C ARG A 533 25.23 12.39 -65.06
N ILE A 534 25.44 13.62 -65.50
CA ILE A 534 26.72 14.33 -65.31
C ILE A 534 26.97 14.60 -63.82
N THR A 535 25.93 14.96 -63.08
CA THR A 535 26.04 15.19 -61.64
C THR A 535 26.34 13.89 -60.89
N LEU A 536 25.69 12.78 -61.28
CA LEU A 536 25.93 11.47 -60.68
C LEU A 536 27.31 10.91 -61.03
N SER A 537 27.80 11.11 -62.26
CA SER A 537 29.14 10.70 -62.66
C SER A 537 30.22 11.52 -61.97
N SER A 538 30.02 12.85 -61.86
CA SER A 538 30.91 13.75 -61.12
C SER A 538 30.89 13.45 -59.62
N GLY A 539 29.71 13.18 -59.05
CA GLY A 539 29.56 12.79 -57.65
C GLY A 539 30.22 11.46 -57.34
N ARG A 540 30.14 10.47 -58.23
CA ARG A 540 30.87 9.20 -58.09
C ARG A 540 32.38 9.36 -58.25
N PHE A 541 32.83 10.26 -59.12
CA PHE A 541 34.25 10.57 -59.27
C PHE A 541 34.80 11.26 -58.01
N LEU A 542 34.05 12.19 -57.43
CA LEU A 542 34.42 12.90 -56.20
C LEU A 542 34.38 11.98 -54.97
N LEU A 543 33.32 11.19 -54.79
CA LEU A 543 33.17 10.25 -53.66
C LEU A 543 34.01 8.97 -53.81
N GLY A 544 34.42 8.64 -55.04
CA GLY A 544 35.28 7.49 -55.33
C GLY A 544 36.76 7.77 -55.08
N ASN A 545 37.15 9.04 -54.96
CA ASN A 545 38.51 9.42 -54.63
C ASN A 545 38.65 9.42 -53.10
N LYS A 546 39.13 8.31 -52.53
CA LYS A 546 39.32 8.10 -51.09
C LYS A 546 40.48 8.95 -50.51
N TYR A 547 40.54 10.25 -50.82
CA TYR A 547 41.41 11.27 -50.20
C TYR A 547 40.82 12.67 -50.41
N ALA A 548 39.54 12.86 -50.10
CA ALA A 548 38.91 14.16 -49.91
C ALA A 548 38.01 14.11 -48.66
#